data_AF-A0A7L1EIM6-F1
#
_entry.id   AF-A0A7L1EIM6-F1
#
_cell.length_a   1.000
_cell.length_b   1.000
_cell.length_c   1.000
_cell.angle_alpha   90.00
_cell.angle_beta   90.00
_cell.angle_gamma   90.00
#
_symmetry.space_group_name_H-M   'P 1'
#
loop_
_entity.id
_entity.type
_entity.pdbx_description
1 polymer ?
#
loop_
_entity_poly.entity_id
_entity_poly.type
_entity_poly.pdbx_seq_one_letter_code
_entity_poly.pdbx_strand_id
1 'polypeptide(L)'
;RYWFALKYGCQAACKQTSSRGASEADPSSFIQKQAIDAVTDINMLRVFKTFLETTPQLFLQIYILLGHGKTNFYQYAAIIMSFCGISLSMVDYQISLRKSLPDKDEFHVLSKFMYLFYKLLTITSWMLSISLITLLSVRTSVILLIFLWICGFIWTLKQHTTFCKSKKMEYLYRTVVGIILIFSFFNIKGRRTKVCISIYYATHTVVTLGILFLYIFWKPSIIKEICYIIVSILTISSLVLGIIFLVVYYSHFHPTTYCTHQACSDEVDEVAWQKDRMETGRFQNFLMQ
;
A
#
# COMPACT_ATOMS: atom_id res chain seq x y z
N ARG A 1 13.17 18.68 -5.48
CA ARG A 1 11.99 18.10 -4.80
C ARG A 1 12.29 17.70 -3.36
N TYR A 2 13.29 16.83 -3.09
CA TYR A 2 13.80 16.61 -1.72
C TYR A 2 14.28 17.89 -1.04
N TRP A 3 14.96 18.77 -1.77
CA TRP A 3 15.34 20.11 -1.29
C TRP A 3 14.14 20.97 -0.86
N PHE A 4 13.01 20.89 -1.56
CA PHE A 4 11.81 21.66 -1.21
C PHE A 4 11.19 21.10 0.07
N ALA A 5 11.04 19.78 0.21
CA ALA A 5 10.54 19.19 1.45
C ALA A 5 11.46 19.48 2.66
N LEU A 6 12.78 19.45 2.47
CA LEU A 6 13.74 19.81 3.50
C LEU A 6 13.66 21.32 3.83
N LYS A 7 13.54 22.19 2.83
CA LYS A 7 13.42 23.64 3.01
C LYS A 7 12.13 24.01 3.74
N TYR A 8 10.99 23.44 3.34
CA TYR A 8 9.71 23.66 4.01
C TYR A 8 9.68 23.04 5.42
N GLY A 9 10.29 21.87 5.61
CA GLY A 9 10.45 21.25 6.93
C GLY A 9 11.33 22.08 7.88
N CYS A 10 12.49 22.56 7.41
CA CYS A 10 13.35 23.48 8.17
C CYS A 10 12.67 24.83 8.43
N GLN A 11 11.94 25.38 7.46
CA GLN A 11 11.22 26.65 7.63
C GLN A 11 10.08 26.52 8.66
N ALA A 12 9.39 25.38 8.70
CA ALA A 12 8.40 25.07 9.73
C ALA A 12 9.05 24.91 11.11
N ALA A 13 10.16 24.18 11.21
CA ALA A 13 10.90 23.98 12.46
C ALA A 13 11.51 25.29 13.00
N CYS A 14 12.07 26.14 12.14
CA CYS A 14 12.64 27.45 12.50
C CYS A 14 11.56 28.47 12.89
N LYS A 15 10.38 28.47 12.25
CA LYS A 15 9.27 29.34 12.67
C LYS A 15 8.67 28.91 14.00
N GLN A 16 8.59 27.60 14.28
CA GLN A 16 8.08 27.08 15.55
C GLN A 16 8.99 27.43 16.75
N THR A 17 10.30 27.56 16.52
CA THR A 17 11.26 28.07 17.52
C THR A 17 11.20 29.59 17.67
N SER A 18 10.92 30.33 16.60
CA SER A 18 10.76 31.80 16.62
C SER A 18 9.41 32.27 17.19
N SER A 19 8.34 31.47 17.08
CA SER A 19 6.98 31.83 17.49
C SER A 19 6.67 31.58 18.96
N ARG A 20 7.63 31.12 19.77
CA ARG A 20 7.46 31.01 21.23
C ARG A 20 7.30 32.39 21.90
N GLY A 21 7.41 33.50 21.14
CA GLY A 21 7.22 34.87 21.62
C GLY A 21 6.19 35.75 20.89
N ALA A 22 5.44 35.26 19.88
CA ALA A 22 4.44 36.11 19.20
C ALA A 22 3.26 35.29 18.65
N SER A 23 2.06 35.63 19.11
CA SER A 23 0.77 35.06 18.70
C SER A 23 0.30 35.72 17.41
N GLU A 24 0.36 35.00 16.29
CA GLU A 24 -0.42 35.28 15.07
C GLU A 24 -0.92 33.96 14.47
N ALA A 25 -2.24 33.85 14.33
CA ALA A 25 -2.92 32.72 13.74
C ALA A 25 -2.91 32.81 12.19
N ASP A 26 -2.78 31.64 11.55
CA ASP A 26 -3.11 31.28 10.15
C ASP A 26 -1.99 31.10 9.07
N PRO A 27 -0.78 31.70 9.16
CA PRO A 27 0.29 31.37 8.22
C PRO A 27 0.98 30.02 8.49
N SER A 28 1.00 29.59 9.76
CA SER A 28 1.70 28.37 10.21
C SER A 28 0.94 27.09 9.85
N SER A 29 -0.39 27.11 9.96
CA SER A 29 -1.31 26.02 9.59
C SER A 29 -1.25 25.72 8.09
N PHE A 30 -1.23 26.75 7.24
CA PHE A 30 -1.13 26.63 5.79
C PHE A 30 0.22 26.03 5.35
N ILE A 31 1.34 26.50 5.92
CA ILE A 31 2.68 25.98 5.63
C ILE A 31 2.80 24.52 6.09
N GLN A 32 2.24 24.18 7.26
CA GLN A 32 2.22 22.82 7.78
C GLN A 32 1.43 21.87 6.86
N LYS A 33 0.26 22.30 6.38
CA LYS A 33 -0.55 21.53 5.42
C LYS A 33 0.20 21.29 4.11
N GLN A 34 0.83 22.33 3.57
CA GLN A 34 1.64 22.21 2.35
C GLN A 34 2.84 21.26 2.53
N ALA A 35 3.49 21.29 3.69
CA ALA A 35 4.58 20.36 3.99
C ALA A 35 4.10 18.91 4.11
N ILE A 36 2.95 18.68 4.75
CA ILE A 36 2.33 17.35 4.89
C ILE A 36 1.94 16.78 3.51
N ASP A 37 1.37 17.60 2.64
CA ASP A 37 1.00 17.21 1.29
C ASP A 37 2.26 16.83 0.47
N ALA A 38 3.30 17.65 0.52
CA ALA A 38 4.57 17.36 -0.15
C ALA A 38 5.22 16.05 0.34
N VAL A 39 5.19 15.78 1.65
CA VAL A 39 5.69 14.52 2.23
C VAL A 39 4.85 13.32 1.76
N THR A 40 3.53 13.51 1.66
CA THR A 40 2.62 12.47 1.15
C THR A 40 2.94 12.10 -0.29
N ASP A 41 3.19 13.09 -1.14
CA ASP A 41 3.57 12.87 -2.54
C ASP A 41 4.93 12.16 -2.67
N ILE A 42 5.91 12.55 -1.84
CA ILE A 42 7.21 11.88 -1.80
C ILE A 42 7.05 10.42 -1.39
N ASN A 43 6.22 10.14 -0.40
CA ASN A 43 5.96 8.76 0.04
C ASN A 43 5.16 7.97 -0.99
N MET A 44 4.26 8.60 -1.75
CA MET A 44 3.59 7.98 -2.89
C MET A 44 4.59 7.58 -3.98
N LEU A 45 5.49 8.49 -4.36
CA LEU A 45 6.54 8.21 -5.34
C LEU A 45 7.51 7.13 -4.85
N ARG A 46 7.81 7.11 -3.54
CA ARG A 46 8.60 6.04 -2.92
C ARG A 46 7.92 4.69 -3.12
N VAL A 47 6.62 4.59 -2.82
CA VAL A 47 5.85 3.37 -3.07
C VAL A 47 5.92 2.96 -4.54
N PHE A 48 5.77 3.91 -5.48
CA PHE A 48 5.88 3.61 -6.91
C PHE A 48 7.24 3.04 -7.28
N LYS A 49 8.32 3.69 -6.84
CA LYS A 49 9.68 3.19 -7.05
C LYS A 49 9.84 1.78 -6.48
N THR A 50 9.42 1.58 -5.24
CA THR A 50 9.54 0.30 -4.54
C THR A 50 8.82 -0.84 -5.27
N PHE A 51 7.60 -0.62 -5.79
CA PHE A 51 6.88 -1.67 -6.52
C PHE A 51 7.33 -1.86 -7.97
N LEU A 52 7.84 -0.82 -8.63
CA LEU A 52 8.30 -0.93 -10.02
C LEU A 52 9.74 -1.47 -10.13
N GLU A 53 10.57 -1.24 -9.11
CA GLU A 53 11.99 -1.60 -9.11
C GLU A 53 12.30 -2.71 -8.09
N THR A 54 12.02 -2.44 -6.81
CA THR A 54 12.40 -3.34 -5.71
C THR A 54 11.61 -4.64 -5.71
N THR A 55 10.31 -4.62 -6.04
CA THR A 55 9.49 -5.84 -6.05
C THR A 55 9.90 -6.82 -7.16
N PRO A 56 10.10 -6.42 -8.44
CA PRO A 56 10.66 -7.32 -9.45
C PRO A 56 12.05 -7.85 -9.10
N GLN A 57 12.91 -7.00 -8.51
CA GLN A 57 14.22 -7.42 -8.03
C GLN A 57 14.11 -8.49 -6.93
N LEU A 58 13.22 -8.30 -5.96
CA LEU A 58 12.94 -9.28 -4.90
C LEU A 58 12.40 -10.59 -5.48
N PHE A 59 11.47 -10.52 -6.43
CA PHE A 59 10.95 -11.69 -7.13
C PHE A 59 12.07 -12.49 -7.82
N LEU A 60 12.99 -11.82 -8.51
CA LEU A 60 14.14 -12.46 -9.15
C LEU A 60 15.07 -13.10 -8.10
N GLN A 61 15.34 -12.44 -6.98
CA GLN A 61 16.14 -12.99 -5.89
C GLN A 61 15.54 -14.28 -5.32
N ILE A 62 14.22 -14.30 -5.11
CA ILE A 62 13.48 -15.49 -4.64
C ILE A 62 13.52 -16.60 -5.69
N TYR A 63 13.32 -16.28 -6.97
CA TYR A 63 13.39 -17.25 -8.06
C TYR A 63 14.78 -17.92 -8.16
N ILE A 64 15.86 -17.14 -8.07
CA ILE A 64 17.24 -17.66 -8.09
C ILE A 64 17.49 -18.54 -6.86
N LEU A 65 17.07 -18.09 -5.67
CA LEU A 65 17.20 -18.83 -4.42
C LEU A 65 16.57 -20.22 -4.53
N LEU A 66 15.34 -20.28 -5.05
CA LEU A 66 14.59 -21.53 -5.22
C LEU A 66 15.13 -22.41 -6.35
N GLY A 67 15.74 -21.81 -7.37
CA GLY A 67 16.24 -22.52 -8.55
C GLY A 67 17.62 -23.17 -8.35
N HIS A 68 18.54 -22.53 -7.61
CA HIS A 68 19.94 -22.93 -7.56
C HIS A 68 20.36 -23.64 -6.25
N GLY A 69 19.57 -23.59 -5.18
CA GLY A 69 19.78 -24.38 -3.94
C GLY A 69 21.06 -24.10 -3.13
N LYS A 70 22.07 -23.44 -3.71
CA LYS A 70 23.27 -22.94 -3.02
C LYS A 70 22.98 -21.55 -2.50
N THR A 71 22.96 -21.38 -1.18
CA THR A 71 22.51 -20.14 -0.55
C THR A 71 23.48 -19.68 0.52
N ASN A 72 23.83 -18.39 0.49
CA ASN A 72 24.58 -17.74 1.55
C ASN A 72 23.61 -17.03 2.50
N PHE A 73 23.96 -16.92 3.78
CA PHE A 73 23.18 -16.18 4.79
C PHE A 73 22.81 -14.76 4.33
N TYR A 74 23.74 -14.08 3.66
CA TYR A 74 23.53 -12.74 3.11
C TYR A 74 22.38 -12.63 2.11
N GLN A 75 22.09 -13.69 1.35
CA GLN A 75 20.98 -13.68 0.37
C GLN A 75 19.62 -13.72 1.08
N TYR A 76 19.49 -14.53 2.13
CA TYR A 76 18.27 -14.54 2.96
C TYR A 76 18.08 -13.19 3.67
N ALA A 77 19.15 -12.63 4.23
CA ALA A 77 19.10 -11.31 4.86
C ALA A 77 18.63 -10.24 3.86
N ALA A 78 19.15 -10.24 2.62
CA ALA A 78 18.75 -9.31 1.58
C ALA A 78 17.26 -9.43 1.19
N ILE A 79 16.74 -10.66 1.09
CA ILE A 79 15.32 -10.92 0.80
C ILE A 79 14.44 -10.42 1.95
N ILE A 80 14.79 -10.74 3.20
CA ILE A 80 14.04 -10.28 4.40
C ILE A 80 14.02 -8.75 4.46
N MET A 81 15.18 -8.12 4.26
CA MET A 81 15.29 -6.66 4.26
C MET A 81 14.45 -6.03 3.14
N SER A 82 14.38 -6.65 1.97
CA SER A 82 13.55 -6.17 0.86
C SER A 82 12.05 -6.25 1.19
N PHE A 83 11.59 -7.35 1.78
CA PHE A 83 10.20 -7.48 2.25
C PHE A 83 9.85 -6.43 3.32
N CYS A 84 10.74 -6.23 4.30
CA CYS A 84 10.59 -5.19 5.32
C CYS A 84 10.52 -3.80 4.69
N GLY A 85 11.44 -3.48 3.76
CA GLY A 85 11.48 -2.20 3.07
C GLY A 85 10.21 -1.90 2.27
N ILE A 86 9.69 -2.90 1.53
CA ILE A 86 8.42 -2.76 0.80
C ILE A 86 7.28 -2.45 1.77
N SER A 87 7.19 -3.21 2.87
CA SER A 87 6.10 -3.07 3.83
C SER A 87 6.16 -1.74 4.60
N LEU A 88 7.36 -1.30 4.98
CA LEU A 88 7.59 -0.01 5.60
C LEU A 88 7.22 1.15 4.66
N SER A 89 7.57 1.06 3.37
CA SER A 89 7.18 2.09 2.39
C SER A 89 5.66 2.27 2.30
N MET A 90 4.91 1.16 2.41
CA MET A 90 3.45 1.18 2.42
C MET A 90 2.87 1.76 3.72
N VAL A 91 3.50 1.49 4.86
CA VAL A 91 3.13 2.07 6.16
C VAL A 91 3.39 3.59 6.15
N ASP A 92 4.56 4.02 5.70
CA ASP A 92 4.94 5.43 5.58
C ASP A 92 3.94 6.19 4.71
N TYR A 93 3.60 5.64 3.54
CA TYR A 93 2.59 6.22 2.66
C TYR A 93 1.22 6.31 3.36
N GLN A 94 0.77 5.25 4.02
CA GLN A 94 -0.53 5.24 4.69
C GLN A 94 -0.60 6.23 5.85
N ILE A 95 0.50 6.40 6.59
CA ILE A 95 0.60 7.41 7.66
C ILE A 95 0.53 8.81 7.07
N SER A 96 1.31 9.11 6.02
CA SER A 96 1.31 10.41 5.38
C SER A 96 -0.04 10.75 4.74
N LEU A 97 -0.64 9.78 4.03
CA LEU A 97 -1.97 9.93 3.45
C LEU A 97 -3.03 10.18 4.51
N ARG A 98 -2.92 9.59 5.71
CA ARG A 98 -3.86 9.91 6.79
C ARG A 98 -3.64 11.34 7.30
N LYS A 99 -2.38 11.76 7.51
CA LYS A 99 -2.04 13.10 8.00
C LYS A 99 -2.50 14.22 7.06
N SER A 100 -2.57 13.97 5.75
CA SER A 100 -3.08 14.95 4.77
C SER A 100 -4.62 15.05 4.74
N LEU A 101 -5.36 14.13 5.38
CA LEU A 101 -6.82 14.15 5.44
C LEU A 101 -7.28 14.91 6.70
N PRO A 102 -7.94 16.09 6.59
CA PRO A 102 -8.35 16.97 7.72
C PRO A 102 -9.25 16.42 8.84
N ASP A 103 -9.46 15.11 8.98
CA ASP A 103 -10.47 14.56 9.91
C ASP A 103 -10.18 13.11 10.33
N LYS A 104 -8.90 12.79 10.60
CA LYS A 104 -8.52 11.43 11.04
C LYS A 104 -7.47 11.49 12.13
N ASP A 105 -7.81 10.93 13.29
CA ASP A 105 -6.91 10.79 14.43
C ASP A 105 -5.58 10.12 14.09
N GLU A 106 -4.55 10.52 14.82
CA GLU A 106 -3.21 9.96 14.71
C GLU A 106 -3.23 8.43 14.88
N PHE A 107 -2.37 7.75 14.12
CA PHE A 107 -2.23 6.30 14.25
C PHE A 107 -1.68 5.93 15.64
N HIS A 108 -2.47 5.21 16.43
CA HIS A 108 -1.92 4.46 17.56
C HIS A 108 -0.79 3.56 17.09
N VAL A 109 0.29 3.51 17.86
CA VAL A 109 1.51 2.73 17.57
C VAL A 109 1.16 1.27 17.22
N LEU A 110 0.20 0.68 17.94
CA LEU A 110 -0.29 -0.68 17.69
C LEU A 110 -0.95 -0.84 16.31
N SER A 111 -1.73 0.15 15.84
CA SER A 111 -2.34 0.13 14.50
C SER A 111 -1.29 0.17 13.38
N LYS A 112 -0.16 0.88 13.59
CA LYS A 112 0.98 0.87 12.67
C LYS A 112 1.62 -0.51 12.58
N PHE A 113 1.87 -1.14 13.72
CA PHE A 113 2.43 -2.49 13.77
C PHE A 113 1.51 -3.51 13.10
N MET A 114 0.21 -3.49 13.42
CA MET A 114 -0.77 -4.38 12.80
C MET A 114 -0.81 -4.20 11.28
N TYR A 115 -0.81 -2.96 10.78
CA TYR A 115 -0.76 -2.69 9.34
C TYR A 115 0.53 -3.17 8.68
N LEU A 116 1.68 -2.97 9.35
CA LEU A 116 3.00 -3.44 8.89
C LEU A 116 3.00 -4.96 8.72
N PHE A 117 2.61 -5.71 9.76
CA PHE A 117 2.62 -7.18 9.72
C PHE A 117 1.66 -7.73 8.69
N TYR A 118 0.45 -7.19 8.60
CA TYR A 118 -0.50 -7.59 7.56
C TYR A 118 0.06 -7.37 6.15
N LYS A 119 0.66 -6.20 5.86
CA LYS A 119 1.24 -5.92 4.54
C LYS A 119 2.44 -6.82 4.25
N LEU A 120 3.32 -7.00 5.23
CA LEU A 120 4.49 -7.87 5.13
C LEU A 120 4.07 -9.30 4.78
N LEU A 121 3.18 -9.89 5.56
CA LEU A 121 2.79 -11.28 5.41
C LEU A 121 2.00 -11.54 4.13
N THR A 122 1.09 -10.63 3.74
CA THR A 122 0.34 -10.77 2.48
C THR A 122 1.23 -10.63 1.25
N ILE A 123 2.20 -9.70 1.25
CA ILE A 123 3.18 -9.57 0.17
C ILE A 123 4.10 -10.78 0.12
N THR A 124 4.56 -11.28 1.27
CA THR A 124 5.40 -12.49 1.35
C THR A 124 4.70 -13.71 0.75
N SER A 125 3.47 -14.01 1.20
CA SER A 125 2.71 -15.13 0.66
C SER A 125 2.52 -15.02 -0.85
N TRP A 126 2.19 -13.83 -1.34
CA TRP A 126 1.98 -13.60 -2.76
C TRP A 126 3.25 -13.74 -3.60
N MET A 127 4.36 -13.15 -3.15
CA MET A 127 5.67 -13.27 -3.83
C MET A 127 6.11 -14.71 -3.94
N LEU A 128 6.03 -15.47 -2.83
CA LEU A 128 6.39 -16.89 -2.83
C LEU A 128 5.49 -17.69 -3.79
N SER A 129 4.20 -17.40 -3.83
CA SER A 129 3.25 -18.04 -4.75
C SER A 129 3.60 -17.78 -6.23
N ILE A 130 3.88 -16.53 -6.61
CA ILE A 130 4.31 -16.21 -7.98
C ILE A 130 5.62 -16.92 -8.31
N SER A 131 6.57 -16.98 -7.38
CA SER A 131 7.82 -17.70 -7.59
C SER A 131 7.59 -19.20 -7.79
N LEU A 132 6.67 -19.83 -7.05
CA LEU A 132 6.32 -21.24 -7.22
C LEU A 132 5.71 -21.54 -8.60
N ILE A 133 4.73 -20.75 -9.06
CA ILE A 133 4.15 -20.95 -10.40
C ILE A 133 5.17 -20.68 -11.51
N THR A 134 6.11 -19.75 -11.30
CA THR A 134 7.19 -19.46 -12.26
C THR A 134 8.16 -20.64 -12.39
N LEU A 135 8.48 -21.32 -11.28
CA LEU A 135 9.31 -22.53 -11.29
C LEU A 135 8.61 -23.72 -11.96
N LEU A 136 7.28 -23.74 -11.97
CA LEU A 136 6.49 -24.74 -12.69
C LEU A 136 6.44 -24.43 -14.18
N SER A 137 6.08 -23.20 -14.54
CA SER A 137 5.99 -22.73 -15.92
C SER A 137 6.07 -21.20 -15.98
N VAL A 138 7.18 -20.70 -16.52
CA VAL A 138 7.39 -19.27 -16.76
C VAL A 138 6.26 -18.69 -17.64
N ARG A 139 5.84 -19.44 -18.68
CA ARG A 139 4.75 -19.02 -19.57
C ARG A 139 3.43 -18.83 -18.81
N THR A 140 3.06 -19.78 -17.94
CA THR A 140 1.84 -19.71 -17.14
C THR A 140 1.89 -18.53 -16.16
N SER A 141 3.04 -18.32 -15.52
CA SER A 141 3.26 -17.18 -14.62
C SER A 141 3.10 -15.83 -15.32
N VAL A 142 3.73 -15.66 -16.50
CA VAL A 142 3.62 -14.42 -17.29
C VAL A 142 2.17 -14.16 -17.71
N ILE A 143 1.45 -15.19 -18.20
CA ILE A 143 0.04 -15.05 -18.57
C ILE A 143 -0.81 -14.62 -17.35
N LEU A 144 -0.58 -15.22 -16.19
CA LEU A 144 -1.27 -14.88 -14.95
C LEU A 144 -1.00 -13.42 -14.54
N LEU A 145 0.25 -12.97 -14.56
CA LEU A 145 0.63 -11.59 -14.20
C LEU A 145 0.02 -10.56 -15.16
N ILE A 146 0.02 -10.84 -16.47
CA ILE A 146 -0.61 -9.98 -17.48
C ILE A 146 -2.12 -9.92 -17.22
N PHE A 147 -2.77 -11.05 -16.97
CA PHE A 147 -4.20 -11.10 -16.68
C PHE A 147 -4.56 -10.29 -15.41
N LEU A 148 -3.81 -10.47 -14.33
CA LEU A 148 -4.01 -9.71 -13.08
C LEU A 148 -3.77 -8.22 -13.29
N TRP A 149 -2.79 -7.84 -14.10
CA TRP A 149 -2.54 -6.45 -14.47
C TRP A 149 -3.71 -5.85 -15.25
N ILE A 150 -4.24 -6.55 -16.26
CA ILE A 150 -5.40 -6.09 -17.04
C ILE A 150 -6.60 -5.90 -16.11
N CYS A 151 -6.88 -6.86 -15.21
CA CYS A 151 -7.93 -6.76 -14.21
C CYS A 151 -7.74 -5.53 -13.29
N GLY A 152 -6.52 -5.34 -12.77
CA GLY A 152 -6.16 -4.19 -11.94
C GLY A 152 -6.29 -2.86 -12.69
N PHE A 153 -5.90 -2.82 -13.97
CA PHE A 153 -6.02 -1.64 -14.81
C PHE A 153 -7.48 -1.29 -15.12
N ILE A 154 -8.31 -2.28 -15.48
CA ILE A 154 -9.76 -2.06 -15.65
C ILE A 154 -10.38 -1.55 -14.36
N TRP A 155 -9.93 -2.07 -13.21
CA TRP A 155 -10.38 -1.60 -11.91
C TRP A 155 -10.00 -0.12 -11.67
N THR A 156 -8.78 0.31 -12.00
CA THR A 156 -8.39 1.73 -11.87
C THR A 156 -9.17 2.64 -12.83
N LEU A 157 -9.52 2.16 -14.04
CA LEU A 157 -10.39 2.87 -14.96
C LEU A 157 -11.79 3.08 -14.37
N LYS A 158 -12.41 2.02 -13.83
CA LYS A 158 -13.74 2.09 -13.17
C LYS A 158 -13.75 3.01 -11.97
N GLN A 159 -12.60 3.16 -11.29
CA GLN A 159 -12.53 4.09 -10.17
C GLN A 159 -12.60 5.55 -10.61
N HIS A 160 -12.47 5.94 -11.89
CA HIS A 160 -12.48 7.33 -12.35
C HIS A 160 -11.54 8.24 -11.56
N THR A 161 -10.26 7.87 -11.49
CA THR A 161 -9.24 8.68 -10.80
C THR A 161 -8.96 9.97 -11.57
N THR A 162 -8.72 11.09 -10.87
CA THR A 162 -8.40 12.40 -11.45
C THR A 162 -7.23 13.02 -10.68
N PHE A 163 -6.08 12.34 -10.71
CA PHE A 163 -4.87 12.81 -10.02
C PHE A 163 -4.08 13.80 -10.86
N CYS A 164 -3.99 13.54 -12.17
CA CYS A 164 -3.19 14.33 -13.10
C CYS A 164 -4.07 15.25 -13.95
N LYS A 165 -3.63 16.51 -14.15
CA LYS A 165 -4.29 17.46 -15.07
C LYS A 165 -4.27 16.99 -16.54
N SER A 166 -3.16 16.37 -16.96
CA SER A 166 -3.02 15.85 -18.33
C SER A 166 -3.59 14.42 -18.43
N LYS A 167 -4.42 14.19 -19.45
CA LYS A 167 -4.98 12.86 -19.77
C LYS A 167 -3.88 11.80 -19.94
N LYS A 168 -2.73 12.17 -20.53
CA LYS A 168 -1.59 11.25 -20.71
C LYS A 168 -0.95 10.84 -19.39
N MET A 169 -0.78 11.80 -18.47
CA MET A 169 -0.18 11.55 -17.16
C MET A 169 -1.14 10.76 -16.25
N GLU A 170 -2.44 10.99 -16.38
CA GLU A 170 -3.45 10.20 -15.67
C GLU A 170 -3.43 8.73 -16.12
N TYR A 171 -3.27 8.50 -17.42
CA TYR A 171 -3.14 7.15 -17.96
C TYR A 171 -1.87 6.43 -17.43
N LEU A 172 -0.73 7.14 -17.40
CA LEU A 172 0.51 6.61 -16.81
C LEU A 172 0.32 6.27 -15.32
N TYR A 173 -0.30 7.17 -14.55
CA TYR A 173 -0.62 6.94 -13.15
C TYR A 173 -1.47 5.67 -12.97
N ARG A 174 -2.56 5.51 -13.74
CA ARG A 174 -3.42 4.33 -13.69
C ARG A 174 -2.71 3.04 -14.09
N THR A 175 -1.77 3.13 -15.03
CA THR A 175 -0.92 2.01 -15.46
C THR A 175 -0.03 1.56 -14.31
N VAL A 176 0.69 2.50 -13.67
CA VAL A 176 1.56 2.23 -12.51
C VAL A 176 0.77 1.64 -11.35
N VAL A 177 -0.39 2.22 -11.03
CA VAL A 177 -1.22 1.66 -9.96
C VAL A 177 -1.75 0.27 -10.33
N GLY A 178 -2.10 0.02 -11.59
CA GLY A 178 -2.42 -1.31 -12.08
C GLY A 178 -1.30 -2.32 -11.80
N ILE A 179 -0.03 -1.93 -11.98
CA ILE A 179 1.14 -2.76 -11.65
C ILE A 179 1.21 -2.99 -10.14
N ILE A 180 1.03 -1.95 -9.32
CA ILE A 180 1.06 -2.09 -7.85
C ILE A 180 -0.03 -3.05 -7.37
N LEU A 181 -1.22 -2.99 -7.98
CA LEU A 181 -2.35 -3.86 -7.63
C LEU A 181 -2.07 -5.34 -7.90
N ILE A 182 -1.14 -5.68 -8.80
CA ILE A 182 -0.67 -7.07 -8.94
C ILE A 182 -0.08 -7.57 -7.63
N PHE A 183 0.59 -6.69 -6.86
CA PHE A 183 1.40 -7.09 -5.71
C PHE A 183 0.75 -6.77 -4.36
N SER A 184 0.10 -5.62 -4.22
CA SER A 184 -0.56 -5.22 -2.98
C SER A 184 -1.70 -4.26 -3.23
N PHE A 185 -2.73 -4.33 -2.38
CA PHE A 185 -3.81 -3.37 -2.41
C PHE A 185 -3.29 -1.96 -2.12
N PHE A 186 -3.41 -1.08 -3.11
CA PHE A 186 -3.04 0.33 -3.00
C PHE A 186 -4.31 1.19 -3.00
N ASN A 187 -4.58 1.87 -1.89
CA ASN A 187 -5.78 2.71 -1.76
C ASN A 187 -5.53 4.07 -2.43
N ILE A 188 -6.02 4.20 -3.66
CA ILE A 188 -5.85 5.40 -4.48
C ILE A 188 -6.74 6.55 -3.98
N LYS A 189 -8.03 6.30 -3.75
CA LYS A 189 -9.01 7.37 -3.52
C LYS A 189 -9.22 7.74 -2.06
N GLY A 190 -8.54 7.05 -1.13
CA GLY A 190 -8.81 7.17 0.31
C GLY A 190 -10.26 6.88 0.69
N ARG A 191 -11.06 6.35 -0.25
CA ARG A 191 -12.51 6.19 -0.12
C ARG A 191 -12.83 4.82 0.46
N ARG A 192 -13.83 4.80 1.34
CA ARG A 192 -14.22 3.68 2.20
C ARG A 192 -15.05 2.66 1.44
N THR A 193 -14.44 1.58 0.98
CA THR A 193 -15.19 0.40 0.55
C THR A 193 -14.56 -0.87 1.12
N LYS A 194 -14.99 -1.25 2.33
CA LYS A 194 -14.66 -2.54 2.96
C LYS A 194 -14.87 -3.71 1.98
N VAL A 195 -15.92 -3.61 1.16
CA VAL A 195 -16.25 -4.56 0.09
C VAL A 195 -15.12 -4.68 -0.95
N CYS A 196 -14.56 -3.57 -1.45
CA CYS A 196 -13.47 -3.62 -2.42
C CYS A 196 -12.21 -4.28 -1.87
N ILE A 197 -11.89 -4.00 -0.60
CA ILE A 197 -10.75 -4.59 0.10
C ILE A 197 -10.98 -6.09 0.27
N SER A 198 -12.18 -6.47 0.71
CA SER A 198 -12.58 -7.88 0.86
C SER A 198 -12.50 -8.64 -0.47
N ILE A 199 -13.07 -8.11 -1.55
CA ILE A 199 -13.02 -8.73 -2.89
C ILE A 199 -11.56 -8.90 -3.35
N TYR A 200 -10.71 -7.89 -3.15
CA TYR A 200 -9.31 -7.96 -3.54
C TYR A 200 -8.57 -9.07 -2.79
N TYR A 201 -8.65 -9.11 -1.46
CA TYR A 201 -7.94 -10.10 -0.66
C TYR A 201 -8.54 -11.51 -0.82
N ALA A 202 -9.84 -11.63 -1.05
CA ALA A 202 -10.48 -12.91 -1.39
C ALA A 202 -9.97 -13.43 -2.74
N THR A 203 -9.95 -12.58 -3.77
CA THR A 203 -9.42 -12.94 -5.10
C THR A 203 -7.97 -13.37 -5.01
N HIS A 204 -7.12 -12.60 -4.33
CA HIS A 204 -5.71 -12.97 -4.11
C HIS A 204 -5.56 -14.29 -3.36
N THR A 205 -6.35 -14.51 -2.32
CA THR A 205 -6.35 -15.78 -1.56
C THR A 205 -6.71 -16.95 -2.47
N VAL A 206 -7.76 -16.84 -3.28
CA VAL A 206 -8.18 -17.88 -4.22
C VAL A 206 -7.09 -18.16 -5.25
N VAL A 207 -6.46 -17.12 -5.81
CA VAL A 207 -5.36 -17.30 -6.78
C VAL A 207 -4.16 -17.97 -6.13
N THR A 208 -3.76 -17.55 -4.92
CA THR A 208 -2.68 -18.19 -4.14
C THR A 208 -2.96 -19.67 -3.89
N LEU A 209 -4.16 -20.00 -3.40
CA LEU A 209 -4.56 -21.40 -3.17
C LEU A 209 -4.60 -22.19 -4.47
N GLY A 210 -5.09 -21.59 -5.56
CA GLY A 210 -5.08 -22.18 -6.90
C GLY A 210 -3.67 -22.49 -7.39
N ILE A 211 -2.70 -21.59 -7.18
CA ILE A 211 -1.29 -21.84 -7.52
C ILE A 211 -0.71 -23.00 -6.71
N LEU A 212 -0.93 -23.01 -5.39
CA LEU A 212 -0.45 -24.08 -4.51
C LEU A 212 -1.07 -25.43 -4.91
N PHE A 213 -2.37 -25.45 -5.22
CA PHE A 213 -3.07 -26.63 -5.72
C PHE A 213 -2.46 -27.09 -7.05
N LEU A 214 -2.37 -26.22 -8.07
CA LEU A 214 -1.81 -26.57 -9.38
C LEU A 214 -0.41 -27.16 -9.26
N TYR A 215 0.43 -26.65 -8.36
CA TYR A 215 1.76 -27.19 -8.16
C TYR A 215 1.74 -28.60 -7.58
N ILE A 216 0.88 -28.90 -6.60
CA ILE A 216 0.73 -30.24 -6.01
C ILE A 216 0.34 -31.27 -7.09
N PHE A 217 -0.57 -30.92 -7.99
CA PHE A 217 -1.06 -31.86 -9.01
C PHE A 217 -0.10 -32.07 -10.19
N TRP A 218 0.72 -31.08 -10.54
CA TRP A 218 1.46 -31.10 -11.80
C TRP A 218 2.91 -31.62 -11.70
N LYS A 219 3.46 -31.87 -10.50
CA LYS A 219 4.89 -32.19 -10.36
C LYS A 219 5.21 -33.36 -9.41
N PRO A 220 5.64 -34.53 -9.95
CA PRO A 220 6.08 -35.69 -9.17
C PRO A 220 7.61 -35.88 -9.23
N SER A 221 8.42 -35.00 -8.63
CA SER A 221 9.89 -35.19 -8.60
C SER A 221 10.48 -34.94 -7.21
N ILE A 222 10.96 -36.02 -6.60
CA ILE A 222 11.19 -36.21 -5.15
C ILE A 222 12.35 -35.37 -4.56
N ILE A 223 13.36 -34.99 -5.35
CA ILE A 223 14.55 -34.28 -4.81
C ILE A 223 14.32 -32.77 -4.60
N LYS A 224 13.36 -32.15 -5.32
CA LYS A 224 12.95 -30.74 -5.11
C LYS A 224 11.87 -30.58 -4.03
N GLU A 225 11.54 -31.66 -3.33
CA GLU A 225 10.35 -31.76 -2.50
C GLU A 225 10.50 -31.07 -1.13
N ILE A 226 11.66 -31.17 -0.46
CA ILE A 226 11.86 -30.57 0.88
C ILE A 226 11.83 -29.03 0.83
N CYS A 227 12.64 -28.41 -0.03
CA CYS A 227 12.62 -26.95 -0.18
C CYS A 227 11.23 -26.47 -0.61
N TYR A 228 10.54 -27.23 -1.45
CA TYR A 228 9.17 -26.93 -1.85
C TYR A 228 8.18 -27.02 -0.68
N ILE A 229 8.24 -28.07 0.14
CA ILE A 229 7.39 -28.22 1.32
C ILE A 229 7.61 -27.04 2.26
N ILE A 230 8.87 -26.67 2.53
CA ILE A 230 9.21 -25.51 3.36
C ILE A 230 8.59 -24.22 2.79
N VAL A 231 8.76 -23.97 1.49
CA VAL A 231 8.25 -22.76 0.83
C VAL A 231 6.72 -22.75 0.80
N SER A 232 6.09 -23.90 0.63
CA SER A 232 4.63 -24.04 0.66
C SER A 232 4.08 -23.79 2.07
N ILE A 233 4.70 -24.37 3.10
CA ILE A 233 4.37 -24.12 4.51
C ILE A 233 4.56 -22.64 4.83
N LEU A 234 5.65 -22.01 4.38
CA LEU A 234 5.89 -20.59 4.56
C LEU A 234 4.84 -19.73 3.85
N THR A 235 4.44 -20.13 2.64
CA THR A 235 3.40 -19.45 1.86
C THR A 235 2.04 -19.52 2.53
N ILE A 236 1.65 -20.70 3.04
CA ILE A 236 0.37 -20.93 3.72
C ILE A 236 0.36 -20.21 5.08
N SER A 237 1.41 -20.38 5.88
CA SER A 237 1.50 -19.72 7.19
C SER A 237 1.48 -18.19 7.07
N SER A 238 2.21 -17.62 6.11
CA SER A 238 2.17 -16.17 5.85
C SER A 238 0.81 -15.70 5.30
N LEU A 239 0.12 -16.51 4.48
CA LEU A 239 -1.24 -16.20 4.02
C LEU A 239 -2.21 -16.13 5.20
N VAL A 240 -2.29 -17.21 5.98
CA VAL A 240 -3.22 -17.33 7.11
C VAL A 240 -2.95 -16.24 8.12
N LEU A 241 -1.70 -16.06 8.53
CA LEU A 241 -1.32 -15.03 9.49
C LEU A 241 -1.59 -13.62 8.94
N GLY A 242 -1.30 -13.39 7.65
CA GLY A 242 -1.58 -12.12 6.97
C GLY A 242 -3.08 -11.79 6.93
N ILE A 243 -3.94 -12.77 6.70
CA ILE A 243 -5.40 -12.61 6.75
C ILE A 243 -5.90 -12.38 8.18
N ILE A 244 -5.33 -13.06 9.18
CA ILE A 244 -5.65 -12.79 10.60
C ILE A 244 -5.32 -11.33 10.95
N PHE A 245 -4.10 -10.87 10.64
CA PHE A 245 -3.72 -9.47 10.88
C PHE A 245 -4.57 -8.48 10.07
N LEU A 246 -4.95 -8.82 8.83
CA LEU A 246 -5.90 -8.03 8.03
C LEU A 246 -7.23 -7.85 8.77
N VAL A 247 -7.84 -8.95 9.21
CA VAL A 247 -9.14 -8.94 9.90
C VAL A 247 -9.03 -8.17 11.21
N VAL A 248 -8.01 -8.46 12.02
CA VAL A 248 -7.77 -7.74 13.29
C VAL A 248 -7.61 -6.24 13.05
N TYR A 249 -6.82 -5.86 12.03
CA TYR A 249 -6.62 -4.46 11.65
C TYR A 249 -7.94 -3.78 11.26
N TYR A 250 -8.74 -4.40 10.39
CA TYR A 250 -9.99 -3.79 9.92
C TYR A 250 -11.14 -3.81 10.94
N SER A 251 -11.14 -4.76 11.87
CA SER A 251 -12.16 -4.86 12.93
C SER A 251 -11.87 -3.92 14.11
N HIS A 252 -10.62 -3.85 14.57
CA HIS A 252 -10.28 -3.14 15.83
C HIS A 252 -9.55 -1.81 15.60
N PHE A 253 -8.75 -1.69 14.55
CA PHE A 253 -7.81 -0.57 14.37
C PHE A 253 -8.14 0.36 13.21
N HIS A 254 -8.97 -0.08 12.27
CA HIS A 254 -9.48 0.77 11.21
C HIS A 254 -10.67 1.56 11.77
N PRO A 255 -10.64 2.91 11.76
CA PRO A 255 -11.60 3.79 12.45
C PRO A 255 -13.01 3.80 11.81
N THR A 256 -13.44 2.69 11.24
CA THR A 256 -14.82 2.43 10.87
C THR A 256 -15.70 2.04 12.04
N THR A 257 -15.15 1.86 13.24
CA THR A 257 -15.91 1.40 14.41
C THR A 257 -16.28 2.55 15.37
N TYR A 258 -15.71 3.75 15.21
CA TYR A 258 -16.00 4.88 16.11
C TYR A 258 -17.03 5.89 15.56
N CYS A 259 -17.37 5.88 14.26
CA CYS A 259 -18.35 6.83 13.71
C CYS A 259 -19.81 6.32 13.73
N THR A 260 -20.08 5.05 14.02
CA THR A 260 -21.46 4.54 14.03
C THR A 260 -22.21 4.90 15.33
N HIS A 261 -21.51 5.31 16.39
CA HIS A 261 -22.15 5.63 17.66
C HIS A 261 -22.45 7.12 17.88
N GLN A 262 -22.02 8.00 16.96
CA GLN A 262 -22.17 9.46 17.06
C GLN A 262 -22.88 10.05 15.84
N ALA A 263 -23.89 9.33 15.35
CA ALA A 263 -24.84 9.83 14.36
C ALA A 263 -26.29 9.76 14.86
N CYS A 264 -26.49 9.54 16.17
CA CYS A 264 -27.81 9.42 16.80
C CYS A 264 -28.06 10.44 17.92
N SER A 265 -27.20 11.46 18.10
CA SER A 265 -27.39 12.47 19.16
C SER A 265 -27.45 13.92 18.72
N ASP A 266 -27.08 14.28 17.49
CA ASP A 266 -27.02 15.70 17.08
C ASP A 266 -27.97 15.99 15.92
N GLU A 267 -29.26 15.67 16.13
CA GLU A 267 -30.36 16.03 15.24
C GLU A 267 -31.02 17.34 15.71
N VAL A 268 -30.22 18.38 15.97
CA VAL A 268 -30.67 19.78 16.10
C VAL A 268 -29.52 20.65 15.60
N ASP A 269 -29.81 21.56 14.67
CA ASP A 269 -28.90 22.53 13.98
C ASP A 269 -28.63 22.26 12.49
N GLU A 270 -29.60 21.67 11.79
CA GLU A 270 -29.84 22.03 10.40
C GLU A 270 -30.37 23.48 10.34
N VAL A 271 -29.55 24.43 9.87
CA VAL A 271 -29.93 25.63 9.07
C VAL A 271 -28.76 26.64 8.90
N ALA A 272 -27.67 26.57 9.68
CA ALA A 272 -26.61 27.58 9.60
C ALA A 272 -25.40 27.25 8.68
N TRP A 273 -25.17 25.99 8.31
CA TRP A 273 -23.93 25.54 7.63
C TRP A 273 -24.01 25.40 6.10
N GLN A 274 -24.98 26.08 5.47
CA GLN A 274 -25.20 25.97 4.03
C GLN A 274 -24.48 27.06 3.20
N LYS A 275 -23.82 28.03 3.86
CA LYS A 275 -23.17 29.17 3.19
C LYS A 275 -21.64 29.06 3.02
N ASP A 276 -20.98 28.13 3.71
CA ASP A 276 -19.51 27.98 3.68
C ASP A 276 -19.01 26.78 2.86
N ARG A 277 -19.90 26.14 2.11
CA ARG A 277 -19.63 24.87 1.41
C ARG A 277 -19.05 25.02 0.00
N MET A 278 -18.46 26.18 -0.32
CA MET A 278 -18.00 26.47 -1.69
C MET A 278 -16.49 26.72 -1.86
N GLU A 279 -15.69 26.84 -0.81
CA GLU A 279 -14.23 26.96 -0.95
C GLU A 279 -13.47 26.16 0.11
N THR A 280 -13.07 24.94 -0.21
CA THR A 280 -11.71 24.41 0.07
C THR A 280 -11.57 23.00 -0.51
N GLY A 281 -11.26 22.97 -1.80
CA GLY A 281 -10.98 21.75 -2.53
C GLY A 281 -9.73 21.03 -2.01
N ARG A 282 -9.93 19.84 -1.44
CA ARG A 282 -8.91 18.77 -1.50
C ARG A 282 -8.71 18.47 -3.00
N PHE A 283 -7.48 18.55 -3.53
CA PHE A 283 -7.05 18.32 -4.93
C PHE A 283 -6.75 19.53 -5.87
N GLN A 284 -6.52 20.76 -5.38
CA GLN A 284 -6.28 21.90 -6.30
C GLN A 284 -4.82 22.23 -6.66
N ASN A 285 -3.81 21.68 -5.97
CA ASN A 285 -2.41 22.11 -6.15
C ASN A 285 -1.49 21.09 -6.86
N PHE A 286 -2.03 20.26 -7.76
CA PHE A 286 -1.23 19.31 -8.56
C PHE A 286 -0.62 20.01 -9.80
N LEU A 287 0.47 20.77 -9.61
CA LEU A 287 1.27 21.49 -10.63
C LEU A 287 0.85 22.95 -10.85
N MET A 288 1.37 23.81 -9.98
CA MET A 288 1.93 25.11 -10.37
C MET A 288 3.43 25.06 -10.06
N GLN A 289 4.18 24.30 -10.87
CA GLN A 289 5.58 24.52 -11.29
C GLN A 289 6.06 23.33 -12.12
#